data_AF-A0A1I7MXA2-F1
#
_entry.id   AF-A0A1I7MXA2-F1
#
_cell.length_a   1.000
_cell.length_b   1.000
_cell.length_c   1.000
_cell.angle_alpha   90.00
_cell.angle_beta   90.00
_cell.angle_gamma   90.00
#
_symmetry.space_group_name_H-M   'P 1'
#
loop_
_entity.id
_entity.type
_entity.pdbx_description
1 polymer ?
#
loop_
_entity_poly.entity_id
_entity_poly.type
_entity_poly.pdbx_seq_one_letter_code
_entity_poly.pdbx_strand_id
1 'polypeptide(L)' 'MKPQIDRILEGVRPAELIQLQALAEGKSGFGAGSLQPLEDKGWVETVAGTPLITLTGRTLLDGVSRPGQ' A
#
# COMPACT_ATOMS: atom_id res chain seq x y z
N MET A 1 -13.35 15.63 -20.61
CA MET A 1 -12.51 14.56 -20.02
C MET A 1 -12.00 15.06 -18.69
N LYS A 2 -12.34 14.42 -17.57
CA LYS A 2 -11.64 14.70 -16.31
C LYS A 2 -10.19 14.22 -16.46
N PRO A 3 -9.17 14.99 -16.06
CA PRO A 3 -7.80 14.49 -16.06
C PRO A 3 -7.78 13.26 -15.17
N GLN A 4 -7.46 12.10 -15.75
CA GLN A 4 -7.10 10.92 -15.00
C GLN A 4 -5.73 11.24 -14.42
N ILE A 5 -5.72 11.90 -13.27
CA ILE A 5 -4.50 12.13 -12.50
C ILE A 5 -3.94 10.75 -12.23
N ASP A 6 -2.73 10.51 -12.72
CA ASP A 6 -2.04 9.25 -12.54
C ASP A 6 -1.84 9.03 -11.03
N ARG A 7 -2.55 8.06 -10.46
CA ARG A 7 -2.55 7.77 -9.02
C ARG A 7 -1.16 7.39 -8.49
N ILE A 8 -0.26 6.99 -9.39
CA ILE A 8 1.13 6.69 -9.12
C ILE A 8 1.86 7.95 -8.59
N LEU A 9 1.48 9.15 -9.04
CA LEU A 9 2.18 10.40 -8.71
C LEU A 9 1.76 11.04 -7.38
N GLU A 10 0.76 10.51 -6.66
CA GLU A 10 0.23 11.14 -5.44
C GLU A 10 1.17 11.04 -4.20
N GLY A 11 2.38 10.49 -4.35
CA GLY A 11 3.27 10.27 -3.20
C GLY A 11 2.67 9.31 -2.18
N VAL A 12 3.15 9.34 -0.93
CA VAL A 12 2.68 8.45 0.13
C VAL A 12 1.58 9.11 0.96
N ARG A 13 0.38 8.50 1.00
CA ARG A 13 -0.73 9.02 1.80
C ARG A 13 -0.81 8.29 3.15
N PRO A 14 -1.08 9.00 4.27
CA PRO A 14 -1.16 8.37 5.60
C PRO A 14 -2.16 7.21 5.69
N ALA A 15 -3.30 7.32 5.00
CA ALA A 15 -4.29 6.25 4.96
C ALA A 15 -3.77 4.95 4.32
N GLU A 16 -2.92 5.07 3.30
CA GLU A 16 -2.31 3.92 2.62
C GLU A 16 -1.26 3.26 3.50
N LEU A 17 -0.49 4.05 4.26
CA LEU A 17 0.44 3.52 5.26
C LEU A 17 -0.28 2.73 6.35
N ILE A 18 -1.41 3.24 6.84
CA ILE A 18 -2.24 2.54 7.83
C ILE A 18 -2.76 1.21 7.25
N GLN A 19 -3.22 1.21 6.00
CA GLN A 19 -3.65 -0.02 5.32
C GLN A 19 -2.50 -1.02 5.14
N LEU A 20 -1.33 -0.54 4.71
CA LEU A 20 -0.14 -1.35 4.50
C LEU A 20 0.37 -1.95 5.83
N GLN A 21 0.31 -1.17 6.92
CA GLN A 21 0.68 -1.63 8.27
C GLN A 21 -0.31 -2.64 8.83
N ALA A 22 -1.61 -2.41 8.66
CA ALA A 22 -2.63 -3.38 9.04
C ALA A 22 -2.45 -4.72 8.30
N LEU A 23 -2.09 -4.67 7.01
CA LEU A 23 -1.77 -5.87 6.23
C LEU A 23 -0.52 -6.58 6.77
N ALA A 24 0.53 -5.82 7.13
CA ALA A 24 1.76 -6.37 7.72
C ALA A 24 1.52 -7.04 9.08
N GLU A 25 0.54 -6.56 9.84
CA GLU A 25 0.09 -7.13 11.12
C GLU A 25 -0.83 -8.35 10.94
N GLY A 26 -1.15 -8.74 9.71
CA GLY A 26 -2.03 -9.87 9.42
C GLY A 26 -3.51 -9.60 9.73
N LYS A 27 -3.91 -8.32 9.86
CA LYS A 27 -5.33 -7.97 10.02
C LYS A 27 -6.08 -8.37 8.75
N SER A 28 -7.13 -9.18 8.90
CA SER A 28 -7.97 -9.62 7.78
C SER A 28 -9.12 -8.63 7.53
N GLY A 29 -9.70 -8.66 6.32
CA GLY A 29 -10.90 -7.87 5.99
C GLY A 29 -10.71 -6.71 5.01
N PHE A 30 -9.61 -6.66 4.26
CA PHE A 30 -9.50 -5.72 3.15
C PHE A 30 -10.42 -6.15 2.01
N GLY A 31 -11.52 -5.41 1.79
CA GLY A 31 -12.36 -5.63 0.61
C GLY A 31 -11.57 -5.42 -0.69
N ALA A 32 -12.02 -6.02 -1.79
CA ALA A 32 -11.30 -5.99 -3.08
C ALA A 32 -10.95 -4.58 -3.60
N GLY A 33 -11.65 -3.53 -3.15
CA GLY A 33 -11.31 -2.13 -3.50
C GLY A 33 -10.39 -1.41 -2.50
N SER A 34 -10.12 -2.00 -1.33
CA SER A 34 -9.33 -1.39 -0.26
C SER A 34 -7.83 -1.37 -0.56
N LEU A 35 -7.34 -2.36 -1.33
CA LEU A 35 -5.92 -2.52 -1.65
C LEU A 35 -5.52 -1.94 -3.01
N GLN A 36 -6.48 -1.66 -3.90
CA GLN A 36 -6.21 -1.14 -5.25
C GLN A 36 -5.20 0.03 -5.26
N PRO A 37 -5.27 1.04 -4.38
CA PRO A 37 -4.29 2.14 -4.38
C PRO A 37 -2.86 1.69 -4.03
N LEU A 38 -2.71 0.64 -3.23
CA LEU A 38 -1.42 0.07 -2.85
C LEU A 38 -0.87 -0.81 -3.98
N GLU A 39 -1.76 -1.51 -4.69
CA GLU A 39 -1.43 -2.29 -5.89
C GLU A 39 -1.02 -1.38 -7.05
N ASP A 40 -1.75 -0.29 -7.30
CA ASP A 40 -1.44 0.71 -8.33
C ASP A 40 -0.02 1.30 -8.13
N LYS A 41 0.44 1.39 -6.88
CA LYS A 41 1.77 1.89 -6.51
C LYS A 41 2.83 0.78 -6.40
N GLY A 42 2.45 -0.48 -6.63
CA GLY A 42 3.34 -1.63 -6.55
C GLY A 42 3.84 -1.95 -5.14
N TRP A 43 3.13 -1.52 -4.09
CA TRP A 43 3.47 -1.81 -2.69
C TRP A 43 2.87 -3.13 -2.21
N VAL A 44 1.78 -3.54 -2.85
CA VAL A 44 1.09 -4.81 -2.62
C VAL A 44 0.86 -5.49 -3.97
N GLU A 45 0.90 -6.81 -3.97
CA GLU A 45 0.50 -7.65 -5.10
C GLU A 45 -0.48 -8.72 -4.60
N THR A 46 -1.59 -8.92 -5.29
CA THR A 46 -2.54 -9.99 -4.94
C THR A 46 -2.29 -11.23 -5.79
N VAL A 47 -1.80 -12.30 -5.16
CA VAL A 47 -1.52 -13.59 -5.82
C VAL A 47 -2.53 -14.63 -5.34
N ALA A 48 -3.30 -15.20 -6.27
CA ALA A 48 -4.35 -16.18 -5.97
C ALA A 48 -5.33 -15.70 -4.87
N GLY A 49 -5.68 -14.40 -4.88
CA GLY A 49 -6.57 -13.79 -3.87
C GLY A 49 -5.90 -13.50 -2.53
N THR A 50 -4.61 -13.76 -2.38
CA THR A 50 -3.83 -13.45 -1.18
C THR A 50 -3.01 -12.18 -1.41
N PRO A 51 -3.22 -11.11 -0.62
CA PRO A 51 -2.40 -9.92 -0.72
C PRO A 51 -1.01 -10.14 -0.11
N LEU A 52 0.02 -9.82 -0.87
CA LEU A 52 1.43 -9.92 -0.49
C LEU A 52 2.04 -8.51 -0.49
N ILE A 53 2.80 -8.18 0.54
CA ILE A 53 3.56 -6.93 0.58
C ILE A 53 4.83 -7.11 -0.26
N THR A 54 5.03 -6.24 -1.24
CA THR A 54 6.23 -6.26 -2.10
C THR A 54 7.46 -5.76 -1.36
N LEU A 55 8.64 -5.90 -1.96
CA LEU A 55 9.87 -5.31 -1.40
C LEU A 55 9.71 -3.79 -1.19
N THR A 56 9.16 -3.07 -2.17
CA THR A 56 8.92 -1.62 -2.07
C THR A 56 7.99 -1.28 -0.90
N GLY A 57 6.89 -2.04 -0.75
CA GLY A 57 5.97 -1.87 0.38
C GLY A 57 6.65 -2.11 1.73
N ARG A 58 7.52 -3.13 1.83
CA ARG A 58 8.28 -3.40 3.06
C ARG A 58 9.28 -2.28 3.37
N THR A 59 10.04 -1.82 2.38
CA THR A 59 10.98 -0.70 2.55
C THR A 59 10.26 0.56 3.03
N LEU A 60 9.06 0.82 2.54
CA LEU A 60 8.25 1.95 2.99
C LEU A 60 7.87 1.81 4.48
N LEU A 61 7.44 0.63 4.93
CA LEU A 61 7.13 0.37 6.34
C LEU A 61 8.35 0.53 7.25
N ASP A 62 9.50 0.03 6.81
CA ASP A 62 10.75 0.12 7.56
C ASP A 62 11.24 1.56 7.69
N GLY A 63 11.07 2.37 6.63
CA GLY A 63 11.38 3.80 6.62
C GLY A 63 10.48 4.61 7.55
N VAL A 64 9.18 4.29 7.61
CA VAL A 64 8.22 4.95 8.53
C VAL A 64 8.49 4.57 10.00
N SER A 65 8.94 3.34 10.25
CA SER A 65 9.26 2.84 11.60
C SER A 65 10.54 3.45 12.19
N ARG A 66 11.31 4.19 11.37
CA ARG A 66 12.48 4.96 11.81
C ARG A 66 12.19 6.46 11.70
N PRO A 67 11.46 7.06 12.65
CA PRO A 67 11.35 8.51 12.69
C PRO A 67 12.72 9.10 13.05
N GLY A 68 13.40 9.71 12.07
CA GLY A 68 14.57 10.57 12.31
C GLY A 68 15.94 9.90 12.29
N GLN A 69 16.33 9.32 11.15
CA GLN A 69 17.74 9.44 10.71
C GLN A 69 17.83 10.40 9.55
#